data_AF-A0A923XU57-F1
#
_entry.id   AF-A0A923XU57-F1
#
_cell.length_a   1.000
_cell.length_b   1.000
_cell.length_c   1.000
_cell.angle_alpha   90.00
_cell.angle_beta   90.00
_cell.angle_gamma   90.00
#
_symmetry.space_group_name_H-M   'P 1'
#
loop_
_entity.id
_entity.type
_entity.pdbx_description
1 polymer ?
#
loop_
_entity_poly.entity_id
_entity_poly.type
_entity_poly.pdbx_seq_one_letter_code
_entity_poly.pdbx_strand_id
1 'polypeptide(L)'
;MKQTKLPEPLLINRITLRGPELKRIFEYIRKKGETSYVELIDRYVPKDNNIFSELNDDILKDAIGFLISSGLLEISENGRSWSVRSFRVPTNLSQEISFQNLLLKTILNMNDSKQRALSLIHKTLIEKDILHIQDSEIVKVIERSEIADIFSWNEEKINFWSNIFDFCRLIRNLKGNGVWIIPKPELILESLMLLKDQTPNFISINSWVTFFENNFGACITKKGRLHKGFAMVFELLEQNNQLKMVHKDDSIQTILIGNRRVSEVII
;
A
#
# COMPACT_ATOMS: atom_id res chain seq x y z
N MET A 1 -28.72 14.19 18.47
CA MET A 1 -28.80 14.04 17.01
C MET A 1 -27.58 13.28 16.53
N LYS A 2 -27.75 12.07 15.98
CA LYS A 2 -26.66 11.34 15.33
C LYS A 2 -26.33 12.11 14.04
N GLN A 3 -25.17 12.77 13.98
CA GLN A 3 -24.62 13.20 12.70
C GLN A 3 -24.38 11.93 11.88
N THR A 4 -25.28 11.65 10.93
CA THR A 4 -25.01 10.74 9.83
C THR A 4 -23.84 11.34 9.07
N LYS A 5 -22.61 10.88 9.39
CA LYS A 5 -21.44 11.12 8.54
C LYS A 5 -21.87 10.75 7.11
N LEU A 6 -21.81 11.72 6.20
CA LEU A 6 -21.93 11.42 4.77
C LEU A 6 -20.94 10.29 4.46
N PRO A 7 -21.33 9.27 3.68
CA PRO A 7 -20.44 8.17 3.34
C PRO A 7 -19.17 8.75 2.71
N GLU A 8 -18.03 8.47 3.31
CA GLU A 8 -16.74 8.92 2.78
C GLU A 8 -16.54 8.30 1.39
N PRO A 9 -16.09 9.08 0.38
CA PRO A 9 -15.86 8.55 -0.95
C PRO A 9 -14.88 7.39 -0.89
N LEU A 10 -15.22 6.30 -1.56
CA LEU A 10 -14.42 5.09 -1.58
C LEU A 10 -13.05 5.34 -2.22
N LEU A 11 -11.98 4.84 -1.60
CA LEU A 11 -10.63 5.00 -2.13
C LEU A 11 -10.51 4.51 -3.57
N ILE A 12 -11.09 3.35 -3.88
CA ILE A 12 -11.01 2.69 -5.20
C ILE A 12 -11.64 3.51 -6.34
N ASN A 13 -12.50 4.49 -6.04
CA ASN A 13 -13.17 5.31 -7.05
C ASN A 13 -12.39 6.57 -7.43
N ARG A 14 -11.25 6.86 -6.78
CA ARG A 14 -10.43 8.04 -7.05
C ARG A 14 -9.36 7.76 -8.11
N ILE A 15 -9.82 7.28 -9.27
CA ILE A 15 -9.01 6.67 -10.35
C ILE A 15 -7.95 7.61 -10.94
N THR A 16 -8.17 8.93 -10.83
CA THR A 16 -7.27 9.96 -11.39
C THR A 16 -6.00 10.19 -10.56
N LEU A 17 -5.92 9.67 -9.33
CA LEU A 17 -4.83 9.99 -8.39
C LEU A 17 -3.58 9.15 -8.62
N ARG A 18 -2.41 9.76 -8.42
CA ARG A 18 -1.11 9.08 -8.51
C ARG A 18 -0.39 9.06 -7.18
N GLY A 19 0.25 7.94 -6.86
CA GLY A 19 1.04 7.76 -5.63
C GLY A 19 2.07 8.88 -5.35
N PRO A 20 2.87 9.33 -6.33
CA PRO A 20 3.82 10.43 -6.13
C PRO A 20 3.18 11.77 -5.72
N GLU A 21 1.99 12.08 -6.24
CA GLU A 21 1.26 13.31 -5.90
C GLU A 21 0.76 13.25 -4.46
N LEU A 22 0.15 12.11 -4.08
CA LEU A 22 -0.29 11.85 -2.71
C LEU A 22 0.87 11.98 -1.72
N LYS A 23 2.02 11.39 -2.05
CA LYS A 23 3.25 11.49 -1.25
C LYS A 23 3.70 12.93 -1.08
N ARG A 24 3.75 13.70 -2.19
CA ARG A 24 4.19 15.11 -2.17
C ARG A 24 3.33 15.97 -1.27
N ILE A 25 2.01 15.81 -1.32
CA ILE A 25 1.07 16.55 -0.47
C ILE A 25 1.24 16.15 0.99
N PHE A 26 1.24 14.84 1.27
CA PHE A 26 1.41 14.33 2.63
C PHE A 26 2.73 14.77 3.27
N GLU A 27 3.86 14.62 2.57
CA GLU A 27 5.17 14.99 3.10
C GLU A 27 5.31 16.49 3.35
N TYR A 28 4.65 17.31 2.54
CA TYR A 28 4.61 18.75 2.77
C TYR A 28 3.88 19.11 4.06
N ILE A 29 2.67 18.58 4.25
CA ILE A 29 1.89 18.79 5.47
C ILE A 29 2.61 18.19 6.68
N ARG A 30 3.22 17.00 6.54
CA ARG A 30 4.02 16.37 7.60
C ARG A 30 5.18 17.25 8.06
N LYS A 31 5.88 17.88 7.12
CA LYS A 31 7.04 18.73 7.41
C LYS A 31 6.64 20.10 7.96
N LYS A 32 5.58 20.70 7.41
CA LYS A 32 5.13 22.04 7.80
C LYS A 32 4.30 22.03 9.08
N GLY A 33 3.56 20.96 9.33
CA GLY A 33 2.51 20.89 10.33
C GLY A 33 1.16 21.30 9.74
N GLU A 34 0.35 21.97 10.53
CA GLU A 34 -0.97 22.41 10.11
C GLU A 34 -0.89 23.33 8.88
N THR A 35 -1.61 22.95 7.81
CA THR A 35 -1.54 23.59 6.50
C THR A 35 -2.95 23.84 5.96
N SER A 36 -3.22 25.07 5.52
CA SER A 36 -4.52 25.45 4.97
C SER A 36 -4.71 24.99 3.52
N TYR A 37 -5.96 24.83 3.09
CA TYR A 37 -6.26 24.50 1.69
C TYR A 37 -5.77 25.56 0.70
N VAL A 38 -5.93 26.84 1.02
CA VAL A 38 -5.49 27.96 0.16
C VAL A 38 -3.99 27.87 -0.11
N GLU A 39 -3.22 27.51 0.90
CA GLU A 39 -1.79 27.34 0.73
C GLU A 39 -1.42 26.15 -0.17
N LEU A 40 -2.15 25.03 -0.05
CA LEU A 40 -1.97 23.88 -0.93
C LEU A 40 -2.31 24.23 -2.39
N ILE A 41 -3.35 25.03 -2.61
CA ILE A 41 -3.69 25.58 -3.93
C ILE A 41 -2.54 26.41 -4.48
N ASP A 42 -2.08 27.41 -3.72
CA ASP A 42 -0.99 28.29 -4.15
C ASP A 42 0.30 27.53 -4.48
N ARG A 43 0.52 26.38 -3.85
CA ARG A 43 1.72 25.55 -4.02
C ARG A 43 1.63 24.57 -5.18
N TYR A 44 0.48 23.92 -5.35
CA TYR A 44 0.35 22.76 -6.24
C TYR A 44 -0.50 23.02 -7.48
N VAL A 45 -1.35 24.05 -7.47
CA VAL A 45 -2.17 24.43 -8.62
C VAL A 45 -1.51 25.62 -9.32
N PRO A 46 -1.10 25.49 -10.59
CA PRO A 46 -0.49 26.59 -11.31
C PRO A 46 -1.46 27.75 -11.45
N LYS A 47 -0.91 28.97 -11.37
CA LYS A 47 -1.66 30.22 -11.53
C LYS A 47 -1.89 30.57 -13.00
N ASP A 48 -1.02 30.08 -13.87
CA ASP A 48 -1.18 30.18 -15.32
C ASP A 48 -1.82 28.87 -15.81
N ASN A 49 -2.73 28.95 -16.79
CA ASN A 49 -3.37 27.80 -17.47
C ASN A 49 -2.37 26.93 -18.27
N ASN A 50 -1.19 26.66 -17.72
CA ASN A 50 -0.20 25.76 -18.25
C ASN A 50 -0.75 24.34 -18.15
N ILE A 51 -1.17 23.84 -19.30
CA ILE A 51 -1.79 22.52 -19.55
C ILE A 51 -0.87 21.36 -19.07
N PHE A 52 0.39 21.64 -18.75
CA PHE A 52 1.40 20.67 -18.33
C PHE A 52 1.48 20.42 -16.82
N SER A 53 0.64 21.07 -16.01
CA SER A 53 0.50 20.70 -14.60
C SER A 53 -0.46 19.54 -14.41
N GLU A 54 0.02 18.50 -13.73
CA GLU A 54 -0.76 17.29 -13.46
C GLU A 54 -1.83 17.50 -12.38
N LEU A 55 -1.69 18.54 -11.55
CA LEU A 55 -2.66 18.87 -10.49
C LEU A 55 -3.46 20.12 -10.85
N ASN A 56 -4.79 19.99 -10.73
CA ASN A 56 -5.75 21.08 -10.72
C ASN A 56 -6.52 21.09 -9.38
N ASP A 57 -7.39 22.08 -9.17
CA ASP A 57 -8.17 22.23 -7.92
C ASP A 57 -8.94 20.96 -7.55
N ASP A 58 -9.61 20.32 -8.52
CA ASP A 58 -10.43 19.14 -8.26
C ASP A 58 -9.59 17.88 -7.94
N ILE A 59 -8.48 17.67 -8.67
CA ILE A 59 -7.55 16.58 -8.39
C ILE A 59 -6.89 16.79 -7.01
N LEU A 60 -6.60 18.03 -6.62
CA LEU A 60 -6.08 18.34 -5.28
C LEU A 60 -7.10 18.02 -4.18
N LYS A 61 -8.38 18.39 -4.35
CA LYS A 61 -9.46 17.99 -3.42
C LYS A 61 -9.57 16.49 -3.33
N ASP A 62 -9.47 15.79 -4.45
CA ASP A 62 -9.53 14.34 -4.48
C ASP A 62 -8.33 13.68 -3.80
N ALA A 63 -7.13 14.22 -4.00
CA ALA A 63 -5.92 13.75 -3.35
C ALA A 63 -5.99 13.94 -1.83
N ILE A 64 -6.40 15.13 -1.36
CA ILE A 64 -6.59 15.40 0.06
C ILE A 64 -7.71 14.52 0.62
N GLY A 65 -8.82 14.38 -0.11
CA GLY A 65 -9.92 13.52 0.26
C GLY A 65 -9.50 12.05 0.37
N PHE A 66 -8.64 11.56 -0.52
CA PHE A 66 -8.05 10.22 -0.43
C PHE A 66 -7.22 10.09 0.84
N LEU A 67 -6.31 11.04 1.11
CA LEU A 67 -5.43 11.01 2.27
C LEU A 67 -6.21 11.07 3.61
N ILE A 68 -7.32 11.82 3.64
CA ILE A 68 -8.22 11.85 4.80
C ILE A 68 -8.95 10.51 4.96
N SER A 69 -9.55 10.00 3.89
CA SER A 69 -10.25 8.70 3.92
C SER A 69 -9.31 7.53 4.21
N SER A 70 -8.02 7.66 3.88
CA SER A 70 -6.99 6.70 4.26
C SER A 70 -6.44 6.90 5.68
N GLY A 71 -6.92 7.90 6.43
CA GLY A 71 -6.43 8.20 7.78
C GLY A 71 -4.98 8.70 7.83
N LEU A 72 -4.43 9.16 6.70
CA LEU A 72 -3.10 9.76 6.63
C LEU A 72 -3.14 11.26 6.95
N LEU A 73 -4.29 11.91 6.77
CA LEU A 73 -4.54 13.28 7.18
C LEU A 73 -5.81 13.37 8.02
N GLU A 74 -5.88 14.40 8.85
CA GLU A 74 -7.10 14.82 9.52
C GLU A 74 -7.37 16.31 9.29
N ILE A 75 -8.64 16.67 9.38
CA ILE A 75 -9.08 18.06 9.32
C ILE A 75 -8.88 18.66 10.71
N SER A 76 -7.96 19.62 10.83
CA SER A 76 -7.67 20.32 12.10
C SER A 76 -8.71 21.40 12.38
N GLU A 77 -9.07 22.18 11.35
CA GLU A 77 -10.11 23.21 11.40
C GLU A 77 -11.22 22.88 10.42
N ASN A 78 -12.41 22.61 10.96
CA ASN A 78 -13.56 22.23 10.16
C ASN A 78 -14.29 23.48 9.65
N GLY A 79 -14.01 23.84 8.41
CA GLY A 79 -14.70 24.89 7.68
C GLY A 79 -15.84 24.37 6.79
N ARG A 80 -16.89 25.20 6.63
CA ARG A 80 -18.04 24.89 5.76
C ARG A 80 -17.65 24.77 4.27
N SER A 81 -16.55 25.39 3.85
CA SER A 81 -15.98 25.29 2.50
C SER A 81 -14.53 24.80 2.53
N TRP A 82 -14.00 24.32 1.39
CA TRP A 82 -12.61 23.90 1.27
C TRP A 82 -11.62 25.01 1.60
N SER A 83 -11.89 26.24 1.17
CA SER A 83 -11.02 27.41 1.35
C SER A 83 -10.70 27.77 2.81
N VAL A 84 -11.50 27.32 3.77
CA VAL A 84 -11.29 27.59 5.20
C VAL A 84 -10.90 26.33 5.99
N ARG A 85 -10.58 25.23 5.31
CA ARG A 85 -10.12 24.00 5.96
C ARG A 85 -8.61 24.00 6.11
N SER A 86 -8.17 23.45 7.23
CA SER A 86 -6.77 23.16 7.52
C SER A 86 -6.60 21.66 7.76
N PHE A 87 -5.43 21.15 7.39
CA PHE A 87 -5.10 19.74 7.44
C PHE A 87 -3.80 19.53 8.21
N ARG A 88 -3.72 18.42 8.94
CA ARG A 88 -2.49 17.99 9.60
C ARG A 88 -2.36 16.47 9.55
N VAL A 89 -1.15 16.00 9.78
CA VAL A 89 -0.88 14.57 9.97
C VAL A 89 -1.30 14.18 11.40
N PRO A 90 -2.09 13.10 11.59
CA PRO A 90 -2.43 12.61 12.92
C PRO A 90 -1.19 12.32 13.78
N THR A 91 -1.24 12.67 15.06
CA THR A 91 -0.09 12.56 15.98
C THR A 91 0.31 11.12 16.31
N ASN A 92 -0.58 10.16 16.08
CA ASN A 92 -0.34 8.74 16.30
C ASN A 92 0.38 8.04 15.13
N LEU A 93 0.64 8.73 14.01
CA LEU A 93 1.40 8.16 12.90
C LEU A 93 2.90 8.29 13.16
N SER A 94 3.62 7.18 13.02
CA SER A 94 5.09 7.17 13.16
C SER A 94 5.75 8.04 12.09
N GLN A 95 6.70 8.89 12.52
CA GLN A 95 7.45 9.77 11.62
C GLN A 95 8.54 9.03 10.83
N GLU A 96 8.99 7.88 11.33
CA GLU A 96 10.10 7.10 10.76
C GLU A 96 9.67 6.20 9.61
N ILE A 97 8.38 5.85 9.55
CA ILE A 97 7.84 4.99 8.49
C ILE A 97 7.67 5.81 7.20
N SER A 98 8.09 5.22 6.08
CA SER A 98 7.91 5.83 4.76
C SER A 98 6.42 6.01 4.41
N PHE A 99 6.11 7.00 3.57
CA PHE A 99 4.73 7.24 3.13
C PHE A 99 4.09 6.00 2.50
N GLN A 100 4.83 5.27 1.66
CA GLN A 100 4.37 4.04 1.01
C GLN A 100 3.92 2.99 2.02
N ASN A 101 4.71 2.80 3.08
CA ASN A 101 4.48 1.80 4.10
C ASN A 101 3.31 2.21 5.01
N LEU A 102 3.21 3.50 5.35
CA LEU A 102 2.03 4.04 6.05
C LEU A 102 0.76 3.87 5.21
N LEU A 103 0.83 4.09 3.90
CA LEU A 103 -0.30 3.94 3.01
C LEU A 103 -0.79 2.48 2.94
N LEU A 104 0.14 1.52 2.77
CA LEU A 104 -0.21 0.10 2.82
C LEU A 104 -0.85 -0.29 4.16
N LYS A 105 -0.22 0.11 5.26
CA LYS A 105 -0.69 -0.18 6.62
C LYS A 105 -2.09 0.36 6.87
N THR A 106 -2.36 1.60 6.47
CA THR A 106 -3.65 2.23 6.69
C THR A 106 -4.74 1.60 5.83
N ILE A 107 -4.50 1.37 4.53
CA ILE A 107 -5.46 0.69 3.64
C ILE A 107 -5.78 -0.71 4.17
N LEU A 108 -4.77 -1.48 4.58
CA LEU A 108 -4.95 -2.83 5.11
C LEU A 108 -5.84 -2.87 6.36
N ASN A 109 -5.67 -1.89 7.27
CA ASN A 109 -6.31 -1.88 8.58
C ASN A 109 -7.65 -1.12 8.61
N MET A 110 -8.22 -0.77 7.46
CA MET A 110 -9.56 -0.20 7.40
C MET A 110 -10.63 -1.18 7.85
N ASN A 111 -11.61 -0.73 8.63
CA ASN A 111 -12.68 -1.61 9.11
C ASN A 111 -13.62 -2.02 7.96
N ASP A 112 -13.97 -1.08 7.09
CA ASP A 112 -14.87 -1.30 5.94
C ASP A 112 -14.16 -2.10 4.84
N SER A 113 -14.74 -3.24 4.45
CA SER A 113 -14.23 -4.07 3.34
C SER A 113 -14.21 -3.32 2.01
N LYS A 114 -15.14 -2.38 1.80
CA LYS A 114 -15.16 -1.52 0.61
C LYS A 114 -13.98 -0.56 0.57
N GLN A 115 -13.53 -0.06 1.73
CA GLN A 115 -12.34 0.78 1.79
C GLN A 115 -11.05 -0.04 1.67
N ARG A 116 -11.06 -1.30 2.17
CA ARG A 116 -9.96 -2.27 2.02
C ARG A 116 -9.81 -2.89 0.64
N ALA A 117 -10.66 -2.54 -0.32
CA ALA A 117 -10.73 -3.14 -1.65
C ALA A 117 -9.36 -3.35 -2.30
N LEU A 118 -8.50 -2.34 -2.25
CA LEU A 118 -7.15 -2.36 -2.80
C LEU A 118 -6.30 -3.51 -2.20
N SER A 119 -6.31 -3.67 -0.89
CA SER A 119 -5.61 -4.77 -0.21
C SER A 119 -6.24 -6.13 -0.48
N LEU A 120 -7.57 -6.19 -0.65
CA LEU A 120 -8.27 -7.44 -0.92
C LEU A 120 -8.01 -7.98 -2.34
N ILE A 121 -7.82 -7.10 -3.34
CA ILE A 121 -7.37 -7.50 -4.68
C ILE A 121 -6.02 -8.22 -4.57
N HIS A 122 -5.05 -7.57 -3.93
CA HIS A 122 -3.72 -8.15 -3.75
C HIS A 122 -3.77 -9.48 -3.01
N LYS A 123 -4.51 -9.55 -1.89
CA LYS A 123 -4.73 -10.79 -1.14
C LYS A 123 -5.30 -11.91 -2.01
N THR A 124 -6.31 -11.61 -2.84
CA THR A 124 -6.92 -12.59 -3.75
C THR A 124 -5.90 -13.17 -4.74
N LEU A 125 -5.01 -12.32 -5.28
CA LEU A 125 -3.96 -12.74 -6.22
C LEU A 125 -2.87 -13.58 -5.54
N ILE A 126 -2.47 -13.18 -4.32
CA ILE A 126 -1.49 -13.90 -3.49
C ILE A 126 -2.02 -15.28 -3.10
N GLU A 127 -3.27 -15.38 -2.63
CA GLU A 127 -3.88 -16.65 -2.21
C GLU A 127 -3.96 -17.67 -3.34
N LYS A 128 -4.20 -17.20 -4.57
CA LYS A 128 -4.21 -18.00 -5.80
C LYS A 128 -2.81 -18.28 -6.36
N ASP A 129 -1.75 -17.75 -5.72
CA ASP A 129 -0.36 -17.91 -6.13
C ASP A 129 -0.08 -17.44 -7.57
N ILE A 130 -0.75 -16.35 -7.97
CA ILE A 130 -0.59 -15.72 -9.28
C ILE A 130 0.68 -14.89 -9.27
N LEU A 131 1.63 -15.21 -10.15
CA LEU A 131 2.88 -14.46 -10.29
C LEU A 131 2.75 -13.28 -11.27
N HIS A 132 2.01 -13.50 -12.35
CA HIS A 132 1.82 -12.56 -13.45
C HIS A 132 0.41 -12.68 -14.00
N ILE A 133 -0.20 -11.56 -14.36
CA ILE A 133 -1.58 -11.49 -14.86
C ILE A 133 -1.82 -10.21 -15.66
N GLN A 134 -2.63 -10.29 -16.71
CA GLN A 134 -3.06 -9.10 -17.48
C GLN A 134 -4.19 -8.36 -16.77
N ASP A 135 -4.27 -7.03 -16.91
CA ASP A 135 -5.26 -6.20 -16.20
C ASP A 135 -6.71 -6.67 -16.43
N SER A 136 -7.05 -7.02 -17.67
CA SER A 136 -8.38 -7.53 -18.04
C SER A 136 -8.70 -8.91 -17.43
N GLU A 137 -7.67 -9.70 -17.09
CA GLU A 137 -7.83 -10.98 -16.41
C GLU A 137 -7.98 -10.80 -14.90
N ILE A 138 -7.40 -9.74 -14.31
CA ILE A 138 -7.56 -9.43 -12.90
C ILE A 138 -9.05 -9.23 -12.56
N VAL A 139 -9.79 -8.51 -13.41
CA VAL A 139 -11.24 -8.32 -13.25
C VAL A 139 -11.95 -9.68 -13.17
N LYS A 140 -11.67 -10.59 -14.10
CA LYS A 140 -12.27 -11.93 -14.13
C LYS A 140 -11.91 -12.76 -12.88
N VAL A 141 -10.69 -12.60 -12.36
CA VAL A 141 -10.26 -13.29 -11.14
C VAL A 141 -11.02 -12.78 -9.92
N ILE A 142 -11.25 -11.46 -9.84
CA ILE A 142 -11.98 -10.79 -8.76
C ILE A 142 -13.47 -11.12 -8.81
N GLU A 143 -14.09 -11.08 -9.99
CA GLU A 143 -15.51 -11.43 -10.17
C GLU A 143 -15.83 -12.88 -9.79
N ARG A 144 -14.79 -13.73 -9.67
CA ARG A 144 -14.88 -15.13 -9.24
C ARG A 144 -14.36 -15.35 -7.81
N SER A 145 -14.15 -14.29 -7.04
CA SER A 145 -13.65 -14.35 -5.67
C SER A 145 -14.67 -13.82 -4.66
N GLU A 146 -14.33 -13.92 -3.38
CA GLU A 146 -15.16 -13.45 -2.27
C GLU A 146 -15.42 -11.93 -2.29
N ILE A 147 -14.69 -11.19 -3.14
CA ILE A 147 -14.81 -9.74 -3.26
C ILE A 147 -15.54 -9.29 -4.53
N ALA A 148 -16.17 -10.21 -5.27
CA ALA A 148 -16.93 -9.92 -6.47
C ALA A 148 -18.03 -8.87 -6.21
N ASP A 149 -18.80 -9.05 -5.13
CA ASP A 149 -19.99 -8.23 -4.83
C ASP A 149 -19.67 -6.90 -4.14
N ILE A 150 -18.39 -6.58 -3.91
CA ILE A 150 -18.01 -5.32 -3.26
C ILE A 150 -18.25 -4.14 -4.21
N PHE A 151 -17.97 -4.31 -5.51
CA PHE A 151 -18.13 -3.29 -6.55
C PHE A 151 -18.45 -3.89 -7.91
N SER A 152 -18.97 -3.04 -8.82
CA SER A 152 -18.81 -3.28 -10.25
C SER A 152 -17.36 -3.02 -10.64
N TRP A 153 -16.57 -4.10 -10.70
CA TRP A 153 -15.16 -4.08 -11.06
C TRP A 153 -14.98 -3.72 -12.54
N ASN A 154 -13.94 -2.93 -12.84
CA ASN A 154 -13.61 -2.52 -14.20
C ASN A 154 -12.11 -2.26 -14.30
N GLU A 155 -11.60 -2.13 -15.53
CA GLU A 155 -10.17 -1.92 -15.80
C GLU A 155 -9.62 -0.64 -15.17
N GLU A 156 -10.42 0.42 -15.08
CA GLU A 156 -10.01 1.67 -14.44
C GLU A 156 -9.67 1.49 -12.95
N LYS A 157 -10.48 0.74 -12.20
CA LYS A 157 -10.21 0.41 -10.80
C LYS A 157 -8.98 -0.48 -10.65
N ILE A 158 -8.77 -1.41 -11.59
CA ILE A 158 -7.57 -2.27 -11.60
C ILE A 158 -6.32 -1.46 -11.90
N ASN A 159 -6.38 -0.54 -12.87
CA ASN A 159 -5.30 0.37 -13.20
C ASN A 159 -4.96 1.28 -12.01
N PHE A 160 -5.99 1.82 -11.34
CA PHE A 160 -5.78 2.60 -10.13
C PHE A 160 -5.09 1.77 -9.03
N TRP A 161 -5.60 0.56 -8.77
CA TRP A 161 -4.99 -0.37 -7.82
C TRP A 161 -3.54 -0.67 -8.16
N SER A 162 -3.25 -1.03 -9.41
CA SER A 162 -1.92 -1.46 -9.85
C SER A 162 -0.91 -0.32 -9.78
N ASN A 163 -1.33 0.92 -10.10
CA ASN A 163 -0.49 2.11 -9.95
C ASN A 163 -0.16 2.42 -8.49
N ILE A 164 -1.15 2.32 -7.58
CA ILE A 164 -0.91 2.54 -6.14
C ILE A 164 0.00 1.45 -5.57
N PHE A 165 -0.24 0.18 -5.89
CA PHE A 165 0.52 -0.93 -5.33
C PHE A 165 1.94 -1.04 -5.92
N ASP A 166 2.16 -0.64 -7.19
CA ASP A 166 3.51 -0.50 -7.76
C ASP A 166 4.29 0.65 -7.10
N PHE A 167 3.61 1.78 -6.86
CA PHE A 167 4.18 2.90 -6.13
C PHE A 167 4.57 2.50 -4.69
N CYS A 168 3.72 1.70 -4.03
CA CYS A 168 3.97 1.10 -2.72
C CYS A 168 4.93 -0.10 -2.77
N ARG A 169 5.47 -0.44 -3.94
CA ARG A 169 6.51 -1.47 -4.13
C ARG A 169 6.07 -2.89 -3.82
N LEU A 170 4.76 -3.17 -3.75
CA LEU A 170 4.23 -4.50 -3.45
C LEU A 170 4.08 -5.36 -4.71
N ILE A 171 3.94 -4.70 -5.87
CA ILE A 171 3.87 -5.33 -7.19
C ILE A 171 4.78 -4.56 -8.16
N ARG A 172 4.87 -5.04 -9.39
CA ARG A 172 5.46 -4.31 -10.53
C ARG A 172 4.43 -4.19 -11.64
N ASN A 173 4.03 -2.97 -11.95
CA ASN A 173 3.20 -2.68 -13.11
C ASN A 173 4.09 -2.35 -14.30
N LEU A 174 4.18 -3.26 -15.27
CA LEU A 174 4.92 -3.05 -16.51
C LEU A 174 3.91 -2.70 -17.59
N LYS A 175 3.82 -1.41 -17.96
CA LYS A 175 2.87 -0.92 -18.97
C LYS A 175 2.90 -1.81 -20.23
N GLY A 176 1.75 -2.35 -20.61
CA GLY A 176 1.58 -3.22 -21.78
C GLY A 176 1.97 -4.70 -21.56
N ASN A 177 2.57 -5.03 -20.41
CA ASN A 177 3.01 -6.37 -20.05
C ASN A 177 2.29 -6.91 -18.81
N GLY A 178 1.19 -6.28 -18.38
CA GLY A 178 0.41 -6.68 -17.21
C GLY A 178 1.13 -6.44 -15.87
N VAL A 179 0.59 -7.07 -14.83
CA VAL A 179 1.03 -6.90 -13.45
C VAL A 179 1.78 -8.12 -12.97
N TRP A 180 2.97 -7.89 -12.43
CA TRP A 180 3.76 -8.89 -11.73
C TRP A 180 3.56 -8.73 -10.23
N ILE A 181 3.12 -9.80 -9.56
CA ILE A 181 2.94 -9.84 -8.11
C ILE A 181 4.30 -10.16 -7.46
N ILE A 182 5.24 -9.23 -7.64
CA ILE A 182 6.61 -9.34 -7.15
C ILE A 182 6.93 -8.04 -6.41
N PRO A 183 7.18 -8.07 -5.09
CA PRO A 183 7.56 -6.86 -4.36
C PRO A 183 8.93 -6.35 -4.83
N LYS A 184 9.22 -5.08 -4.59
CA LYS A 184 10.60 -4.57 -4.80
C LYS A 184 11.46 -4.94 -3.58
N PRO A 185 12.74 -5.29 -3.77
CA PRO A 185 13.61 -5.77 -2.68
C PRO A 185 13.67 -4.81 -1.47
N GLU A 186 13.56 -3.50 -1.73
CA GLU A 186 13.56 -2.45 -0.71
C GLU A 186 12.42 -2.63 0.30
N LEU A 187 11.22 -3.06 -0.13
CA LEU A 187 10.10 -3.28 0.78
C LEU A 187 10.38 -4.46 1.73
N ILE A 188 11.00 -5.53 1.22
CA ILE A 188 11.35 -6.69 2.03
C ILE A 188 12.42 -6.31 3.05
N LEU A 189 13.49 -5.63 2.62
CA LEU A 189 14.56 -5.17 3.52
C LEU A 189 14.03 -4.18 4.56
N GLU A 190 13.23 -3.18 4.18
CA GLU A 190 12.62 -2.24 5.12
C GLU A 190 11.75 -2.97 6.15
N SER A 191 10.93 -3.93 5.72
CA SER A 191 10.07 -4.70 6.63
C SER A 191 10.87 -5.57 7.61
N LEU A 192 11.99 -6.13 7.17
CA LEU A 192 12.87 -6.91 8.01
C LEU A 192 13.63 -6.02 9.01
N MET A 193 14.13 -4.85 8.58
CA MET A 193 14.77 -3.87 9.47
C MET A 193 13.82 -3.37 10.55
N LEU A 194 12.59 -3.00 10.19
CA LEU A 194 11.57 -2.56 11.15
C LEU A 194 11.23 -3.62 12.20
N LEU A 195 11.34 -4.91 11.84
CA LEU A 195 11.16 -6.00 12.78
C LEU A 195 12.44 -6.28 13.60
N LYS A 196 13.62 -6.12 13.00
CA LYS A 196 14.93 -6.31 13.67
C LYS A 196 15.08 -5.38 14.86
N ASP A 197 14.59 -4.15 14.77
CA ASP A 197 14.59 -3.19 15.89
C ASP A 197 13.85 -3.69 17.14
N GLN A 198 13.05 -4.76 17.00
CA GLN A 198 12.29 -5.39 18.07
C GLN A 198 12.91 -6.72 18.56
N THR A 199 13.93 -7.26 17.87
CA THR A 199 14.49 -8.60 18.18
C THR A 199 16.01 -8.69 17.97
N PRO A 200 16.78 -9.26 18.93
CA PRO A 200 18.23 -9.37 18.78
C PRO A 200 18.68 -10.44 17.76
N ASN A 201 19.65 -10.07 16.92
CA ASN A 201 20.52 -10.90 16.06
C ASN A 201 19.92 -11.73 14.91
N PHE A 202 18.69 -12.21 15.00
CA PHE A 202 18.06 -12.99 13.92
C PHE A 202 16.55 -12.76 13.89
N ILE A 203 15.96 -12.87 12.69
CA ILE A 203 14.53 -12.68 12.48
C ILE A 203 13.91 -14.04 12.16
N SER A 204 13.02 -14.51 13.03
CA SER A 204 12.17 -15.67 12.71
C SER A 204 11.33 -15.36 11.47
N ILE A 205 11.33 -16.25 10.49
CA ILE A 205 10.57 -16.03 9.25
C ILE A 205 9.06 -15.95 9.52
N ASN A 206 8.55 -16.67 10.52
CA ASN A 206 7.13 -16.62 10.90
C ASN A 206 6.77 -15.30 11.57
N SER A 207 7.67 -14.76 12.39
CA SER A 207 7.51 -13.42 12.95
C SER A 207 7.51 -12.37 11.85
N TRP A 208 8.41 -12.49 10.86
CA TRP A 208 8.42 -11.62 9.69
C TRP A 208 7.14 -11.72 8.88
N VAL A 209 6.64 -12.92 8.58
CA VAL A 209 5.38 -13.10 7.84
C VAL A 209 4.21 -12.46 8.60
N THR A 210 4.10 -12.73 9.89
CA THR A 210 3.02 -12.15 10.73
C THR A 210 3.11 -10.63 10.74
N PHE A 211 4.32 -10.09 10.93
CA PHE A 211 4.56 -8.65 10.87
C PHE A 211 4.20 -8.09 9.49
N PHE A 212 4.59 -8.77 8.42
CA PHE A 212 4.38 -8.32 7.05
C PHE A 212 2.89 -8.28 6.70
N GLU A 213 2.16 -9.35 7.00
CA GLU A 213 0.73 -9.45 6.73
C GLU A 213 -0.12 -8.47 7.55
N ASN A 214 0.35 -8.06 8.73
CA ASN A 214 -0.32 -7.07 9.58
C ASN A 214 -0.02 -5.60 9.19
N ASN A 215 1.06 -5.35 8.44
CA ASN A 215 1.53 -3.97 8.18
C ASN A 215 1.59 -3.60 6.69
N PHE A 216 1.77 -4.54 5.76
CA PHE A 216 1.99 -4.22 4.35
C PHE A 216 1.00 -4.92 3.41
N GLY A 217 0.63 -6.17 3.71
CA GLY A 217 -0.33 -6.93 2.93
C GLY A 217 -0.02 -8.42 2.90
N ALA A 218 -0.90 -9.21 2.29
CA ALA A 218 -0.74 -10.66 2.20
C ALA A 218 0.58 -11.07 1.51
N CYS A 219 1.25 -12.08 2.05
CA CYS A 219 2.41 -12.70 1.40
C CYS A 219 2.33 -14.24 1.40
N ILE A 220 1.39 -14.83 2.15
CA ILE A 220 1.14 -16.26 2.21
C ILE A 220 -0.01 -16.68 1.30
N THR A 221 0.21 -17.73 0.52
CA THR A 221 -0.81 -18.34 -0.33
C THR A 221 -1.85 -19.12 0.49
N LYS A 222 -2.98 -19.51 -0.13
CA LYS A 222 -4.00 -20.34 0.55
C LYS A 222 -3.48 -21.69 1.08
N LYS A 223 -2.33 -22.16 0.58
CA LYS A 223 -1.66 -23.40 1.00
C LYS A 223 -0.66 -23.21 2.16
N GLY A 224 -0.56 -22.00 2.73
CA GLY A 224 0.38 -21.73 3.83
C GLY A 224 1.86 -21.60 3.41
N ARG A 225 2.15 -21.50 2.11
CA ARG A 225 3.50 -21.21 1.59
C ARG A 225 3.67 -19.73 1.27
N LEU A 226 4.91 -19.25 1.29
CA LEU A 226 5.24 -17.93 0.76
C LEU A 226 4.91 -17.87 -0.72
N HIS A 227 4.30 -16.77 -1.15
CA HIS A 227 4.00 -16.52 -2.56
C HIS A 227 5.28 -16.52 -3.40
N LYS A 228 5.19 -17.05 -4.64
CA LYS A 228 6.34 -17.21 -5.53
C LYS A 228 7.12 -15.91 -5.78
N GLY A 229 6.44 -14.79 -5.98
CA GLY A 229 7.07 -13.50 -6.23
C GLY A 229 7.85 -12.99 -5.02
N PHE A 230 7.33 -13.23 -3.81
CA PHE A 230 8.07 -12.96 -2.57
C PHE A 230 9.29 -13.87 -2.46
N ALA A 231 9.14 -15.17 -2.72
CA ALA A 231 10.25 -16.12 -2.67
C ALA A 231 11.38 -15.74 -3.62
N MET A 232 11.08 -15.34 -4.86
CA MET A 232 12.06 -14.85 -5.82
C MET A 232 12.85 -13.64 -5.30
N VAL A 233 12.20 -12.73 -4.57
CA VAL A 233 12.87 -11.55 -4.01
C VAL A 233 13.78 -11.94 -2.85
N PHE A 234 13.36 -12.86 -1.98
CA PHE A 234 14.25 -13.39 -0.95
C PHE A 234 15.49 -14.08 -1.54
N GLU A 235 15.31 -14.89 -2.59
CA GLU A 235 16.41 -15.56 -3.28
C GLU A 235 17.37 -14.55 -3.93
N LEU A 236 16.82 -13.50 -4.57
CA LEU A 236 17.63 -12.40 -5.13
C LEU A 236 18.42 -11.65 -4.05
N LEU A 237 17.80 -11.33 -2.92
CA LEU A 237 18.45 -10.65 -1.80
C LEU A 237 19.59 -11.49 -1.21
N GLU A 238 19.40 -12.81 -1.12
CA GLU A 238 20.47 -13.72 -0.68
C GLU A 238 21.61 -13.80 -1.70
N GLN A 239 21.29 -13.93 -3.00
CA GLN A 239 22.30 -13.94 -4.06
C GLN A 239 23.16 -12.65 -4.06
N ASN A 240 22.55 -11.53 -3.67
CA ASN A 240 23.23 -10.24 -3.55
C ASN A 240 23.91 -10.02 -2.18
N ASN A 241 23.99 -11.02 -1.31
CA ASN A 241 24.54 -10.95 0.05
C ASN A 241 23.87 -9.88 0.94
N GLN A 242 22.60 -9.55 0.70
CA GLN A 242 21.85 -8.58 1.49
C GLN A 242 21.09 -9.23 2.65
N LEU A 243 20.90 -10.55 2.59
CA LEU A 243 20.43 -11.37 3.70
C LEU A 243 20.96 -12.80 3.55
N LYS A 244 20.77 -13.61 4.58
CA LYS A 244 21.00 -15.05 4.57
C LYS A 244 19.77 -15.76 5.13
N MET A 245 19.20 -16.71 4.40
CA MET A 245 18.13 -17.54 4.94
C MET A 245 18.71 -18.84 5.51
N VAL A 246 18.25 -19.23 6.69
CA VAL A 246 18.77 -20.36 7.44
C VAL A 246 17.64 -21.31 7.79
N HIS A 247 17.93 -22.61 7.72
CA HIS A 247 17.11 -23.66 8.32
C HIS A 247 17.83 -24.20 9.55
N LYS A 248 17.17 -24.16 10.72
CA LYS A 248 17.61 -24.87 11.90
C LYS A 248 16.86 -26.20 11.99
N ASP A 249 17.58 -27.30 12.17
CA ASP A 249 17.00 -28.64 12.19
C ASP A 249 15.95 -28.81 13.31
N ASP A 250 16.14 -28.12 14.43
CA ASP A 250 15.22 -28.14 15.58
C ASP A 250 14.08 -27.11 15.49
N SER A 251 13.93 -26.42 14.35
CA SER A 251 12.91 -25.38 14.21
C SER A 251 11.51 -25.96 14.04
N ILE A 252 10.64 -25.68 15.01
CA ILE A 252 9.23 -26.10 15.00
C ILE A 252 8.42 -25.34 13.94
N GLN A 253 8.84 -24.12 13.59
CA GLN A 253 8.11 -23.25 12.67
C GLN A 253 9.00 -22.88 11.48
N THR A 254 8.67 -23.41 10.31
CA THR A 254 9.36 -23.13 9.04
C THR A 254 8.38 -22.74 7.96
N ILE A 255 8.86 -21.98 6.98
CA ILE A 255 8.10 -21.62 5.78
C ILE A 255 8.86 -22.12 4.56
N LEU A 256 8.12 -22.62 3.57
CA LEU A 256 8.67 -22.97 2.26
C LEU A 256 8.88 -21.70 1.44
N ILE A 257 10.15 -21.38 1.16
CA ILE A 257 10.57 -20.29 0.28
C ILE A 257 11.24 -20.93 -0.93
N GLY A 258 10.62 -20.78 -2.11
CA GLY A 258 11.04 -21.51 -3.30
C GLY A 258 10.97 -23.02 -3.07
N ASN A 259 12.13 -23.68 -3.10
CA ASN A 259 12.26 -25.12 -2.90
C ASN A 259 12.88 -25.52 -1.55
N ARG A 260 13.06 -24.57 -0.62
CA ARG A 260 13.71 -24.82 0.67
C ARG A 260 12.88 -24.37 1.86
N ARG A 261 13.00 -25.08 2.97
CA ARG A 261 12.44 -24.65 4.25
C ARG A 261 13.38 -23.62 4.88
N VAL A 262 12.79 -22.55 5.40
CA VAL A 262 13.49 -21.48 6.09
C VAL A 262 12.86 -21.33 7.46
N SER A 263 13.68 -21.17 8.49
CA SER A 263 13.23 -20.82 9.85
C SER A 263 13.61 -19.39 10.22
N GLU A 264 14.75 -18.90 9.73
CA GLU A 264 15.32 -17.62 10.13
C GLU A 264 15.92 -16.87 8.94
N VAL A 265 15.95 -15.54 9.07
CA VAL A 265 16.62 -14.62 8.16
C VAL A 265 17.61 -13.76 8.97
N ILE A 266 18.81 -13.61 8.42
CA ILE A 266 19.88 -12.77 8.96
C ILE A 266 20.13 -11.65 7.95
N ILE A 267 20.11 -10.40 8.40
CA ILE A 267 20.45 -9.20 7.62
C ILE A 267 21.74 -8.60 8.15
#